data_AF-A0A2T2Y9B0-F1
#
_entry.id   AF-A0A2T2Y9B0-F1
#
_cell.length_a   1.000
_cell.length_b   1.000
_cell.length_c   1.000
_cell.angle_alpha   90.00
_cell.angle_beta   90.00
_cell.angle_gamma   90.00
#
_symmetry.space_group_name_H-M   'P 1'
#
loop_
_entity.id
_entity.type
_entity.pdbx_description
1 polymer ?
#
loop_
_entity_poly.entity_id
_entity_poly.type
_entity_poly.pdbx_seq_one_letter_code
_entity_poly.pdbx_strand_id
1 'polypeptide(L)'
;MSNNFVNPFKEFGSSIIPISADFPYNLNNLLNRFEIKLCNSKVELGNKPSWIEWNNYSKHYSFFYDFDENEEVIKKYFQNSVLRNYDNVLMDFGYQIPLSKIPVDIFINYWYEFVILAGYESVVITEDGKLFMEFIRRSYYLKSNFQINPNS
;
A
#
# COMPACT_ATOMS: atom_id res chain seq x y z
N MET A 1 -2.02 25.71 -1.31
CA MET A 1 -1.59 25.82 0.10
C MET A 1 -0.37 24.95 0.28
N SER A 2 0.68 25.40 0.96
CA SER A 2 1.85 24.56 1.24
C SER A 2 1.48 23.54 2.30
N ASN A 3 1.11 22.32 1.90
CA ASN A 3 1.04 21.21 2.85
C ASN A 3 2.46 20.97 3.36
N ASN A 4 2.67 21.18 4.65
CA ASN A 4 3.92 20.82 5.31
C ASN A 4 3.99 19.29 5.28
N PHE A 5 4.75 18.75 4.33
CA PHE A 5 5.00 17.32 4.26
C PHE A 5 5.53 16.83 5.61
N VAL A 6 4.81 15.91 6.23
CA VAL A 6 5.21 15.26 7.48
C VAL A 6 5.87 13.94 7.13
N ASN A 7 7.10 13.71 7.61
CA ASN A 7 7.76 12.42 7.41
C ASN A 7 7.33 11.45 8.52
N PRO A 8 6.50 10.42 8.23
CA PRO A 8 5.95 9.56 9.28
C PRO A 8 7.00 8.72 9.99
N PHE A 9 8.14 8.42 9.34
CA PHE A 9 9.25 7.72 10.00
C PHE A 9 9.94 8.59 11.07
N LYS A 10 9.94 9.92 10.90
CA LYS A 10 10.47 10.84 11.90
C LYS A 10 9.49 11.05 13.05
N GLU A 11 8.20 11.15 12.74
CA GLU A 11 7.16 11.41 13.74
C GLU A 11 6.79 10.16 14.56
N PHE A 12 6.73 8.99 13.91
CA PHE A 12 6.24 7.74 14.48
C PHE A 12 7.26 6.60 14.46
N GLY A 13 8.55 6.92 14.42
CA GLY A 13 9.62 5.93 14.28
C GLY A 13 9.65 4.84 15.36
N SER A 14 9.12 5.11 16.56
CA SER A 14 8.97 4.09 17.63
C SER A 14 7.81 3.12 17.40
N SER A 15 6.83 3.50 16.59
CA SER A 15 5.63 2.71 16.28
C SER A 15 5.75 1.97 14.95
N ILE A 16 6.57 2.46 14.02
CA ILE A 16 6.84 1.82 12.73
C ILE A 16 7.98 0.83 12.91
N ILE A 17 7.70 -0.46 12.74
CA ILE A 17 8.68 -1.53 13.00
C ILE A 17 9.26 -1.99 11.65
N PRO A 18 10.55 -1.72 11.36
CA PRO A 18 11.18 -2.25 10.17
C PRO A 18 11.33 -3.77 10.26
N ILE A 19 11.00 -4.49 9.20
CA ILE A 19 11.04 -5.97 9.13
C ILE A 19 12.24 -6.46 8.33
N SER A 20 12.43 -5.94 7.10
CA SER A 20 13.50 -6.39 6.20
C SER A 20 13.81 -5.33 5.14
N ALA A 21 15.09 -5.11 4.84
CA ALA A 21 15.56 -4.13 3.84
C ALA A 21 15.83 -4.73 2.45
N ASP A 22 15.65 -6.04 2.26
CA ASP A 22 16.06 -6.74 1.04
C ASP A 22 14.97 -6.68 -0.04
N PHE A 23 14.79 -5.50 -0.63
CA PHE A 23 13.86 -5.29 -1.75
C PHE A 23 14.45 -5.74 -3.10
N PRO A 24 13.68 -6.40 -4.00
CA PRO A 24 12.26 -6.78 -3.89
C PRO A 24 12.03 -8.17 -3.27
N TYR A 25 13.09 -8.86 -2.81
CA TYR A 25 13.00 -10.24 -2.30
C TYR A 25 12.05 -10.35 -1.10
N ASN A 26 12.10 -9.39 -0.17
CA ASN A 26 11.22 -9.34 0.99
C ASN A 26 9.73 -9.21 0.61
N LEU A 27 9.38 -8.36 -0.36
CA LEU A 27 8.02 -8.21 -0.86
C LEU A 27 7.56 -9.48 -1.57
N ASN A 28 8.38 -10.04 -2.46
CA ASN A 28 8.06 -11.30 -3.14
C ASN A 28 7.84 -12.44 -2.15
N ASN A 29 8.69 -12.56 -1.12
CA ASN A 29 8.54 -13.54 -0.06
C ASN A 29 7.26 -13.32 0.74
N LEU A 30 6.89 -12.07 1.02
CA LEU A 30 5.67 -11.73 1.72
C LEU A 30 4.42 -12.12 0.92
N LEU A 31 4.40 -11.76 -0.37
CA LEU A 31 3.32 -12.10 -1.28
C LEU A 31 3.18 -13.63 -1.41
N ASN A 32 4.29 -14.35 -1.58
CA ASN A 32 4.30 -15.81 -1.62
C ASN A 32 3.83 -16.43 -0.30
N ARG A 33 4.23 -15.89 0.86
CA ARG A 33 3.81 -16.37 2.18
C ARG A 33 2.30 -16.32 2.37
N PHE A 34 1.64 -15.31 1.82
CA PHE A 34 0.18 -15.16 1.87
C PHE A 34 -0.53 -15.71 0.63
N GLU A 35 0.18 -16.48 -0.20
CA GLU A 35 -0.34 -17.06 -1.45
C GLU A 35 -0.89 -16.02 -2.45
N ILE A 36 -0.46 -14.76 -2.33
CA ILE A 36 -0.84 -13.66 -3.22
C ILE A 36 -0.06 -13.82 -4.53
N LYS A 37 -0.79 -14.07 -5.62
CA LYS A 37 -0.21 -14.31 -6.94
C LYS A 37 0.57 -13.10 -7.45
N LEU A 38 1.87 -13.28 -7.59
CA LEU A 38 2.76 -12.34 -8.27
C LEU A 38 2.36 -12.19 -9.75
N CYS A 39 2.35 -10.95 -10.25
CA CYS A 39 2.15 -10.69 -11.66
C CYS A 39 3.36 -11.25 -12.45
N ASN A 40 3.12 -12.19 -13.35
CA ASN A 40 4.16 -12.93 -14.07
C ASN A 40 4.49 -12.39 -15.47
N SER A 41 3.90 -11.26 -15.87
CA SER A 41 4.20 -10.57 -17.15
C SER A 41 5.61 -9.97 -17.13
N LYS A 42 6.64 -10.81 -17.29
CA LYS A 42 8.09 -10.52 -17.25
C LYS A 42 8.48 -9.05 -17.41
N VAL A 43 9.01 -8.44 -16.35
CA VAL A 43 9.93 -7.30 -16.45
C VAL A 43 10.91 -7.36 -15.29
N GLU A 44 12.19 -7.43 -15.64
CA GLU A 44 13.28 -6.97 -14.79
C GLU A 44 13.07 -5.47 -14.51
N LEU A 45 12.58 -5.15 -13.31
CA LEU A 45 12.67 -3.83 -12.64
C LEU A 45 12.55 -2.59 -13.56
N GLY A 46 11.51 -2.53 -14.41
CA GLY A 46 11.45 -1.46 -15.40
C GLY A 46 10.19 -1.24 -16.24
N ASN A 47 9.19 -2.14 -16.27
CA ASN A 47 7.97 -1.95 -17.08
C ASN A 47 6.72 -2.71 -16.60
N LYS A 48 6.67 -3.27 -15.39
CA LYS A 48 5.39 -3.81 -14.88
C LYS A 48 4.61 -2.67 -14.23
N PRO A 49 3.31 -2.52 -14.55
CA PRO A 49 2.44 -1.59 -13.84
C PRO A 49 1.98 -2.14 -12.48
N SER A 50 2.26 -3.41 -12.14
CA SER A 50 1.72 -4.06 -10.94
C SER A 50 2.56 -5.28 -10.49
N TRP A 51 2.69 -5.45 -9.19
CA TRP A 51 3.25 -6.58 -8.44
C TRP A 51 2.27 -7.75 -8.32
N ILE A 52 0.96 -7.47 -8.29
CA ILE A 52 -0.09 -8.45 -8.02
C ILE A 52 -0.84 -8.81 -9.31
N GLU A 53 -1.03 -10.10 -9.57
CA GLU A 53 -1.88 -10.57 -10.69
C GLU A 53 -3.35 -10.40 -10.34
N TRP A 54 -3.86 -9.17 -10.47
CA TRP A 54 -5.23 -8.82 -10.09
C TRP A 54 -6.33 -9.62 -10.81
N ASN A 55 -6.05 -10.14 -12.01
CA ASN A 55 -6.99 -10.99 -12.75
C ASN A 55 -7.29 -12.32 -12.07
N ASN A 56 -6.46 -12.75 -11.10
CA ASN A 56 -6.70 -13.96 -10.32
C ASN A 56 -7.69 -13.77 -9.17
N TYR A 57 -8.14 -12.54 -8.91
CA TYR A 57 -9.08 -12.22 -7.83
C TYR A 57 -10.41 -11.76 -8.42
N SER A 58 -11.43 -12.61 -8.33
CA SER A 58 -12.77 -12.31 -8.86
C SER A 58 -13.42 -11.09 -8.19
N LYS A 59 -13.02 -10.80 -6.94
CA LYS A 59 -13.44 -9.63 -6.18
C LYS A 59 -12.22 -8.73 -5.95
N HIS A 60 -12.07 -7.73 -6.81
CA HIS A 60 -11.11 -6.66 -6.65
C HIS A 60 -11.75 -5.33 -7.02
N TYR A 61 -11.22 -4.26 -6.43
CA TYR A 61 -11.68 -2.90 -6.58
C TYR A 61 -10.55 -2.05 -7.13
N SER A 62 -10.88 -1.02 -7.89
CA SER A 62 -9.90 -0.14 -8.53
C SER A 62 -10.46 1.26 -8.63
N PHE A 63 -9.76 2.26 -8.10
CA PHE A 63 -10.14 3.66 -8.25
C PHE A 63 -8.92 4.57 -8.38
N PHE A 64 -9.11 5.69 -9.07
CA PHE A 64 -8.09 6.72 -9.23
C PHE A 64 -7.94 7.52 -7.93
N TYR A 65 -6.71 7.71 -7.45
CA TYR A 65 -6.44 8.33 -6.15
C TYR A 65 -5.71 9.68 -6.19
N ASP A 66 -5.30 10.17 -7.36
CA ASP A 66 -4.52 11.41 -7.50
C ASP A 66 -5.39 12.58 -8.00
N PHE A 67 -6.23 13.12 -7.12
CA PHE A 67 -7.16 14.21 -7.43
C PHE A 67 -7.14 15.27 -6.33
N ASP A 68 -7.69 16.46 -6.60
CA ASP A 68 -7.79 17.53 -5.61
C ASP A 68 -8.55 17.07 -4.36
N GLU A 69 -8.02 17.36 -3.17
CA GLU A 69 -8.58 16.93 -1.87
C GLU A 69 -8.57 15.41 -1.62
N ASN A 70 -7.82 14.64 -2.41
CA ASN A 70 -7.69 13.18 -2.26
C ASN A 70 -7.30 12.74 -0.84
N GLU A 71 -6.37 13.46 -0.19
CA GLU A 71 -5.82 13.12 1.13
C GLU A 71 -6.94 12.84 2.15
N GLU A 72 -7.87 13.79 2.32
CA GLU A 72 -8.96 13.70 3.29
C GLU A 72 -10.10 12.78 2.83
N VAL A 73 -10.39 12.74 1.54
CA VAL A 73 -11.43 11.87 0.98
C VAL A 73 -11.05 10.40 1.15
N ILE A 74 -9.82 10.04 0.77
CA ILE A 74 -9.33 8.66 0.82
C ILE A 74 -9.07 8.23 2.27
N LYS A 75 -8.60 9.14 3.14
CA LYS A 75 -8.54 8.90 4.58
C LYS A 75 -9.90 8.47 5.14
N LYS A 76 -10.97 9.19 4.80
CA LYS A 76 -12.35 8.81 5.20
C LYS A 76 -12.77 7.46 4.62
N TYR A 77 -12.42 7.16 3.37
CA TYR A 77 -12.69 5.86 2.76
C TYR A 77 -12.00 4.73 3.53
N PHE A 78 -10.72 4.88 3.86
CA PHE A 78 -10.01 3.92 4.69
C PHE A 78 -10.63 3.77 6.08
N GLN A 79 -10.98 4.88 6.76
CA GLN A 79 -11.62 4.88 8.07
C GLN A 79 -12.97 4.15 8.11
N ASN A 80 -13.65 4.05 6.96
CA ASN A 80 -14.94 3.37 6.81
C ASN A 80 -14.80 1.96 6.20
N SER A 81 -13.60 1.58 5.77
CA SER A 81 -13.33 0.27 5.18
C SER A 81 -13.10 -0.81 6.25
N VAL A 82 -13.13 -2.07 5.82
CA VAL A 82 -12.81 -3.22 6.68
C VAL A 82 -11.36 -3.23 7.19
N LEU A 83 -10.47 -2.43 6.60
CA LEU A 83 -9.07 -2.30 7.02
C LEU A 83 -8.95 -1.80 8.46
N ARG A 84 -9.88 -0.94 8.91
CA ARG A 84 -9.87 -0.35 10.26
C ARG A 84 -9.99 -1.37 11.39
N ASN A 85 -10.44 -2.59 11.08
CA ASN A 85 -10.58 -3.66 12.08
C ASN A 85 -9.27 -4.43 12.34
N TYR A 86 -8.17 -4.02 11.71
CA TYR A 86 -6.85 -4.63 11.87
C TYR A 86 -5.94 -3.73 12.69
N ASP A 87 -5.00 -4.34 13.43
CA ASP A 87 -4.06 -3.58 14.25
C ASP A 87 -2.96 -2.93 13.40
N ASN A 88 -2.43 -3.67 12.41
CA ASN A 88 -1.31 -3.23 11.60
C ASN A 88 -1.43 -3.67 10.13
N VAL A 89 -0.73 -2.93 9.28
CA VAL A 89 -0.40 -3.31 7.91
C VAL A 89 1.11 -3.48 7.75
N LEU A 90 1.48 -4.25 6.73
CA LEU A 90 2.82 -4.40 6.21
C LEU A 90 2.88 -3.62 4.90
N MET A 91 3.81 -2.68 4.78
CA MET A 91 3.95 -1.83 3.61
C MET A 91 5.40 -1.84 3.12
N ASP A 92 5.60 -2.02 1.82
CA ASP A 92 6.89 -1.82 1.19
C ASP A 92 7.08 -0.37 0.72
N PHE A 93 8.33 0.03 0.60
CA PHE A 93 8.73 1.39 0.24
C PHE A 93 9.77 1.39 -0.88
N GLY A 94 9.86 0.30 -1.64
CA GLY A 94 10.87 0.12 -2.67
C GLY A 94 12.30 -0.05 -2.13
N TYR A 95 13.28 0.44 -2.90
CA TYR A 95 14.71 0.26 -2.59
C TYR A 95 15.14 1.06 -1.36
N GLN A 96 16.00 0.45 -0.53
CA GLN A 96 16.68 1.04 0.63
C GLN A 96 15.82 1.38 1.85
N ILE A 97 14.49 1.35 1.73
CA ILE A 97 13.58 1.49 2.87
C ILE A 97 13.00 0.12 3.20
N PRO A 98 13.10 -0.34 4.46
CA PRO A 98 12.63 -1.66 4.81
C PRO A 98 11.11 -1.78 4.66
N LEU A 99 10.67 -2.98 4.23
CA LEU A 99 9.31 -3.43 4.49
C LEU A 99 9.03 -3.20 5.98
N SER A 100 7.96 -2.48 6.28
CA SER A 100 7.68 -2.05 7.64
C SER A 100 6.28 -2.44 8.07
N LYS A 101 6.15 -2.80 9.35
CA LYS A 101 4.87 -2.94 10.04
C LYS A 101 4.45 -1.57 10.57
N ILE A 102 3.24 -1.16 10.24
CA ILE A 102 2.69 0.17 10.54
C ILE A 102 1.32 -0.03 11.20
N PRO A 103 1.06 0.58 12.37
CA PRO A 103 -0.29 0.59 12.95
C PRO A 103 -1.31 1.14 11.97
N VAL A 104 -2.47 0.50 11.85
CA VAL A 104 -3.50 0.87 10.86
C VAL A 104 -3.93 2.33 11.02
N ASP A 105 -4.13 2.80 12.25
CA ASP A 105 -4.53 4.19 12.49
C ASP A 105 -3.47 5.18 12.00
N ILE A 106 -2.17 4.85 12.12
CA ILE A 106 -1.08 5.69 11.60
C ILE A 106 -1.07 5.62 10.08
N PHE A 107 -1.15 4.42 9.50
CA PHE A 107 -1.23 4.25 8.05
C PHE A 107 -2.37 5.06 7.44
N ILE A 108 -3.58 4.98 8.00
CA ILE A 108 -4.77 5.67 7.49
C ILE A 108 -4.63 7.18 7.58
N ASN A 109 -4.14 7.70 8.71
CA ASN A 109 -4.04 9.15 8.92
C ASN A 109 -2.96 9.80 8.05
N TYR A 110 -1.94 9.04 7.65
CA TYR A 110 -0.77 9.52 6.90
C TYR A 110 -0.56 8.75 5.58
N TRP A 111 -1.64 8.21 5.01
CA TRP A 111 -1.56 7.28 3.87
C TRP A 111 -0.85 7.94 2.69
N TYR A 112 -1.10 9.23 2.47
CA TYR A 112 -0.57 9.96 1.33
C TYR A 112 0.94 10.19 1.48
N GLU A 113 1.41 10.54 2.68
CA GLU A 113 2.83 10.70 2.98
C GLU A 113 3.59 9.38 2.83
N PHE A 114 3.00 8.27 3.25
CA PHE A 114 3.59 6.94 3.02
C PHE A 114 3.69 6.60 1.53
N VAL A 115 2.66 6.88 0.75
CA VAL A 115 2.65 6.65 -0.71
C VAL A 115 3.68 7.55 -1.42
N ILE A 116 3.81 8.82 -1.00
CA ILE A 116 4.87 9.71 -1.49
C ILE A 116 6.26 9.12 -1.20
N LEU A 117 6.48 8.63 0.02
CA LEU A 117 7.77 8.03 0.42
C LEU A 117 8.09 6.75 -0.35
N ALA A 118 7.07 5.98 -0.73
CA ALA A 118 7.21 4.82 -1.60
C ALA A 118 7.36 5.19 -3.10
N GLY A 119 7.39 6.48 -3.45
CA GLY A 119 7.47 6.92 -4.84
C GLY A 119 6.20 6.65 -5.64
N TYR A 120 5.05 6.64 -4.99
CA TYR A 120 3.72 6.33 -5.52
C TYR A 120 3.54 4.90 -6.02
N GLU A 121 4.41 3.98 -5.60
CA GLU A 121 4.36 2.56 -5.93
C GLU A 121 4.60 1.74 -4.67
N SER A 122 3.60 0.98 -4.22
CA SER A 122 3.70 0.20 -3.00
C SER A 122 2.59 -0.83 -2.91
N VAL A 123 2.88 -1.94 -2.23
CA VAL A 123 1.94 -2.95 -1.78
C VAL A 123 1.74 -2.81 -0.28
N VAL A 124 0.48 -2.85 0.15
CA VAL A 124 0.08 -2.83 1.55
C VAL A 124 -0.76 -4.09 1.85
N ILE A 125 -0.41 -4.83 2.90
CA ILE A 125 -1.02 -6.13 3.26
C ILE A 125 -1.30 -6.17 4.75
N THR A 126 -2.44 -6.70 5.20
CA THR A 126 -2.65 -6.99 6.63
C THR A 126 -1.72 -8.11 7.11
N GLU A 127 -1.42 -8.16 8.42
CA GLU A 127 -0.49 -9.17 8.97
C GLU A 127 -0.94 -10.62 8.76
N ASP A 128 -2.22 -10.85 8.52
CA ASP A 128 -2.80 -12.16 8.21
C ASP A 128 -2.97 -12.43 6.70
N GLY A 129 -2.58 -11.48 5.84
CA GLY A 129 -2.67 -11.60 4.39
C GLY A 129 -4.08 -11.49 3.81
N LYS A 130 -5.13 -11.29 4.62
CA LYS A 130 -6.52 -11.31 4.14
C LYS A 130 -6.88 -10.09 3.32
N LEU A 131 -6.37 -8.92 3.70
CA LEU A 131 -6.58 -7.67 2.96
C LEU A 131 -5.25 -7.24 2.34
N PHE A 132 -5.28 -6.89 1.06
CA PHE A 132 -4.14 -6.32 0.38
C PHE A 132 -4.58 -5.31 -0.67
N MET A 133 -3.69 -4.36 -0.91
CA MET A 133 -3.86 -3.31 -1.91
C MET A 133 -2.52 -2.91 -2.50
N GLU A 134 -2.60 -2.23 -3.62
CA GLU A 134 -1.46 -1.77 -4.39
C GLU A 134 -1.71 -0.38 -4.93
N PHE A 135 -0.76 0.52 -4.69
CA PHE A 135 -0.66 1.84 -5.32
C PHE A 135 0.17 1.72 -6.60
N ILE A 136 -0.39 2.17 -7.73
CA ILE A 136 0.23 2.05 -9.05
C ILE A 136 0.66 3.42 -9.56
N ARG A 137 1.98 3.68 -9.59
CA ARG A 137 2.55 4.98 -9.98
C ARG A 137 2.14 5.48 -11.36
N ARG A 138 2.13 4.63 -12.39
CA ARG A 138 1.93 5.09 -13.79
C ARG A 138 0.51 5.54 -14.09
N SER A 139 -0.48 5.03 -13.37
CA SER A 139 -1.90 5.34 -13.61
C SER A 139 -2.57 6.03 -12.42
N TYR A 140 -1.88 6.11 -11.27
CA TYR A 140 -2.43 6.57 -9.99
C TYR A 140 -3.73 5.86 -9.62
N TYR A 141 -3.78 4.56 -9.88
CA TYR A 141 -4.86 3.69 -9.43
C TYR A 141 -4.45 2.95 -8.17
N LEU A 142 -5.37 2.87 -7.23
CA LEU A 142 -5.30 2.01 -6.07
C LEU A 142 -6.14 0.78 -6.39
N LYS A 143 -5.51 -0.39 -6.41
CA LYS A 143 -6.18 -1.68 -6.53
C LYS A 143 -6.22 -2.38 -5.18
N SER A 144 -7.31 -3.07 -4.87
CA SER A 144 -7.49 -3.74 -3.58
C SER A 144 -8.40 -4.95 -3.68
N ASN A 145 -8.25 -5.93 -2.79
CA ASN A 145 -9.17 -7.08 -2.71
C ASN A 145 -10.36 -6.83 -1.77
N PHE A 146 -10.52 -5.60 -1.28
CA PHE A 146 -11.58 -5.16 -0.39
C PHE A 146 -12.06 -3.76 -0.77
N GLN A 147 -13.31 -3.45 -0.43
CA GLN A 147 -13.88 -2.16 -0.81
C GLN A 147 -13.30 -1.04 0.07
N ILE A 148 -12.69 -0.05 -0.56
CA ILE A 148 -12.22 1.19 0.08
C ILE A 148 -13.14 2.34 -0.34
N ASN A 149 -13.27 2.56 -1.65
CA ASN A 149 -14.18 3.55 -2.20
C ASN A 149 -15.60 2.95 -2.28
N PRO A 150 -16.63 3.57 -1.67
CA PRO A 150 -18.01 3.06 -1.73
C PRO A 150 -18.60 3.03 -3.14
N ASN A 151 -18.00 3.78 -4.08
CA ASN A 151 -18.44 3.86 -5.47
C ASN A 151 -17.62 2.99 -6.45
N SER A 152 -16.64 2.23 -5.96
CA SER A 152 -15.83 1.29 -6.77
C SER A 152 -16.34 -0.14 -6.69
#